data_AF-A0A0D6QDZ0-F1
#
_entry.id   AF-A0A0D6QDZ0-F1
#
_cell.length_a   1.000
_cell.length_b   1.000
_cell.length_c   1.000
_cell.angle_alpha   90.00
_cell.angle_beta   90.00
_cell.angle_gamma   90.00
#
_symmetry.space_group_name_H-M   'P 1'
#
loop_
_entity.id
_entity.type
_entity.pdbx_description
1 polymer ?
#
loop_
_entity_poly.entity_id
_entity_poly.type
_entity_poly.pdbx_seq_one_letter_code
_entity_poly.pdbx_strand_id
1 'polypeptide(L)'
;MSLKSAGCKTVYVDGSFVTEKQHPKDFDACWEEAGVDPTRLDPVLLDFDNSRARQKATFYGELFPASFLADIKSPFLEFFQTTFDGHAKGIVRLDLTRWQP
;
A
#
# COMPACT_ATOMS: atom_id res chain seq x y z
N MET A 1 -4.10 14.83 -2.87
CA MET A 1 -2.86 14.84 -3.69
C MET A 1 -2.41 13.39 -3.89
N SER A 2 -1.67 13.04 -4.95
CA SER A 2 -1.33 11.61 -5.21
C SER A 2 0.08 11.26 -4.72
N LEU A 3 0.33 9.98 -4.42
CA LEU A 3 1.66 9.46 -4.05
C LEU A 3 2.75 9.89 -5.03
N LYS A 4 2.50 9.79 -6.34
CA LYS A 4 3.44 10.24 -7.37
C LYS A 4 3.76 11.73 -7.24
N SER A 5 2.74 12.56 -7.03
CA SER A 5 2.94 14.01 -6.89
C SER A 5 3.73 14.38 -5.64
N ALA A 6 3.73 13.54 -4.61
CA ALA A 6 4.53 13.70 -3.40
C ALA A 6 5.97 13.18 -3.57
N GLY A 7 6.33 12.59 -4.72
CA GLY A 7 7.69 12.07 -4.97
C GLY A 7 7.85 10.56 -4.74
N CYS A 8 6.77 9.84 -4.43
CA CYS A 8 6.81 8.39 -4.30
C CYS A 8 7.13 7.73 -5.66
N LYS A 9 8.06 6.79 -5.64
CA LYS A 9 8.55 6.09 -6.86
C LYS A 9 7.92 4.72 -7.02
N THR A 10 7.65 4.04 -5.91
CA THR A 10 7.25 2.63 -5.91
C THR A 10 6.05 2.42 -4.99
N VAL A 11 5.05 1.70 -5.49
CA VAL A 11 3.95 1.14 -4.71
C VAL A 11 3.93 -0.37 -4.90
N TYR A 12 3.68 -1.11 -3.84
CA TYR A 12 3.48 -2.54 -3.85
C TYR A 12 2.02 -2.83 -3.54
N VAL A 13 1.37 -3.67 -4.34
CA VAL A 13 -0.03 -4.05 -4.18
C VAL A 13 -0.13 -5.52 -3.81
N ASP A 14 -0.95 -5.76 -2.79
CA ASP A 14 -1.34 -7.05 -2.24
C ASP A 14 -2.87 -7.08 -2.01
N GLY A 15 -3.35 -8.02 -1.21
CA GLY A 15 -4.74 -8.16 -0.79
C GLY A 15 -5.53 -9.08 -1.70
N SER A 16 -6.84 -8.97 -1.64
CA SER A 16 -7.72 -9.85 -2.43
C SER A 16 -7.57 -9.64 -3.94
N PHE A 17 -7.09 -8.47 -4.38
CA PHE A 17 -6.88 -8.11 -5.77
C PHE A 17 -5.80 -8.93 -6.49
N VAL A 18 -4.79 -9.44 -5.77
CA VAL A 18 -3.71 -10.26 -6.35
C VAL A 18 -4.01 -11.76 -6.31
N THR A 19 -5.26 -12.14 -6.05
CA THR A 19 -5.72 -13.54 -5.95
C THR A 19 -6.64 -13.91 -7.13
N GLU A 20 -6.98 -15.20 -7.27
CA GLU A 20 -7.89 -15.70 -8.30
C GLU A 20 -9.39 -15.37 -8.05
N LYS A 21 -9.70 -14.53 -7.06
CA LYS A 21 -11.09 -14.16 -6.75
C LYS A 21 -11.71 -13.41 -7.93
N GLN A 22 -12.86 -13.88 -8.41
CA GLN A 22 -13.58 -13.28 -9.54
C GLN A 22 -14.01 -11.81 -9.28
N HIS A 23 -14.31 -11.46 -8.04
CA HIS A 23 -14.72 -10.11 -7.63
C HIS A 23 -13.95 -9.68 -6.37
N PRO A 24 -12.72 -9.16 -6.52
CA PRO A 24 -11.98 -8.60 -5.39
C PRO A 24 -12.74 -7.37 -4.86
N LYS A 25 -12.87 -7.28 -3.53
CA LYS A 25 -13.64 -6.21 -2.87
C LYS A 25 -12.77 -5.04 -2.45
N ASP A 26 -11.50 -5.28 -2.23
CA ASP A 26 -10.50 -4.38 -1.68
C ASP A 26 -9.11 -4.73 -2.22
N PHE A 27 -8.19 -3.80 -2.02
CA PHE A 27 -6.76 -4.06 -2.14
C PHE A 27 -6.06 -3.50 -0.91
N ASP A 28 -4.91 -4.10 -0.62
CA ASP A 28 -3.96 -3.58 0.34
C ASP A 28 -2.72 -3.17 -0.43
N ALA A 29 -2.10 -2.06 -0.06
CA ALA A 29 -0.89 -1.60 -0.71
C ALA A 29 0.08 -0.98 0.29
N CYS A 30 1.36 -1.02 -0.04
CA CYS A 30 2.36 -0.25 0.68
C CYS A 30 3.25 0.55 -0.28
N TRP A 31 3.80 1.65 0.18
CA TRP A 31 4.54 2.60 -0.67
C TRP A 31 5.88 2.96 -0.06
N GLU A 32 6.89 3.14 -0.92
CA GLU A 32 8.24 3.52 -0.48
C GLU A 32 8.29 4.99 -0.10
N GLU A 33 8.72 5.25 1.13
CA GLU A 33 8.83 6.59 1.71
C GLU A 33 10.05 7.36 1.17
N ALA A 34 11.03 6.64 0.61
CA ALA A 34 12.27 7.22 0.10
C ALA A 34 12.00 8.25 -1.01
N GLY A 35 12.26 9.53 -0.70
CA GLY A 35 12.06 10.65 -1.62
C GLY A 35 10.65 11.24 -1.61
N VAL A 36 9.77 10.77 -0.73
CA VAL A 36 8.45 11.38 -0.50
C VAL A 36 8.59 12.65 0.32
N ASP A 37 8.01 13.74 -0.18
CA ASP A 37 7.82 14.98 0.54
C ASP A 37 6.53 14.91 1.36
N PRO A 38 6.60 14.83 2.70
CA PRO A 38 5.43 14.70 3.56
C PRO A 38 4.49 15.90 3.48
N THR A 39 4.97 17.09 3.09
CA THR A 39 4.13 18.28 2.95
C THR A 39 3.23 18.25 1.71
N ARG A 40 3.54 17.36 0.76
CA ARG A 40 2.81 17.16 -0.49
C ARG A 40 1.99 15.87 -0.50
N LEU A 41 2.12 15.06 0.56
CA LEU A 41 1.39 13.82 0.73
C LEU A 41 -0.08 14.13 1.10
N ASP A 42 -1.00 13.31 0.61
CA ASP A 42 -2.38 13.39 1.09
C ASP A 42 -2.43 12.95 2.56
N PRO A 43 -2.91 13.79 3.50
CA PRO A 43 -2.96 13.42 4.91
C PRO A 43 -3.78 12.15 5.18
N VAL A 44 -4.72 11.80 4.29
CA VAL A 44 -5.49 10.56 4.38
C VAL A 44 -4.59 9.33 4.33
N LEU A 45 -3.43 9.38 3.66
CA LEU A 45 -2.46 8.27 3.59
C LEU A 45 -1.71 8.02 4.90
N LEU A 46 -1.81 8.95 5.86
CA LEU A 46 -1.26 8.81 7.21
C LEU A 46 -2.35 8.68 8.27
N ASP A 47 -3.61 8.57 7.85
CA ASP A 47 -4.74 8.36 8.74
C ASP A 47 -5.03 6.87 8.90
N PHE A 48 -4.78 6.36 10.10
CA PHE A 48 -5.05 4.98 10.49
C PHE A 48 -6.21 4.83 11.48
N ASP A 49 -6.91 5.93 11.78
CA ASP A 49 -8.05 5.93 12.71
C ASP A 49 -9.27 5.22 12.10
N ASN A 50 -10.18 4.80 12.99
CA ASN A 50 -11.47 4.19 12.63
C ASN A 50 -11.32 3.08 11.56
N SER A 51 -10.35 2.20 11.74
CA SER A 51 -10.03 1.12 10.79
C SER A 51 -9.78 1.63 9.35
N ARG A 52 -9.11 2.77 9.23
CA ARG A 52 -8.75 3.44 7.96
C ARG A 52 -9.95 3.78 7.09
N ALA A 53 -11.08 4.13 7.71
CA ALA A 53 -12.32 4.45 7.01
C ALA A 53 -12.15 5.55 5.94
N ARG A 54 -11.33 6.59 6.22
CA ARG A 54 -11.09 7.66 5.23
C ARG A 54 -10.27 7.18 4.04
N GLN A 55 -9.32 6.27 4.24
CA GLN A 55 -8.58 5.65 3.13
C GLN A 55 -9.52 4.80 2.27
N LYS A 56 -10.32 3.93 2.90
CA LYS A 56 -11.30 3.08 2.20
C LYS A 56 -12.33 3.91 1.41
N ALA A 57 -12.79 5.03 1.96
CA ALA A 57 -13.72 5.93 1.26
C ALA A 57 -13.06 6.68 0.08
N THR A 58 -11.77 7.02 0.19
CA THR A 58 -11.05 7.81 -0.84
C THR A 58 -10.45 6.95 -1.94
N PHE A 59 -9.86 5.81 -1.56
CA PHE A 59 -9.05 4.96 -2.42
C PHE A 59 -9.64 3.57 -2.65
N TYR A 60 -10.74 3.20 -1.99
CA TYR A 60 -11.34 1.86 -2.05
C TYR A 60 -10.41 0.71 -1.58
N GLY A 61 -9.36 1.07 -0.87
CA GLY A 61 -8.36 0.15 -0.33
C GLY A 61 -7.60 0.78 0.83
N GLU A 62 -6.59 0.07 1.30
CA GLU A 62 -5.76 0.46 2.43
C GLU A 62 -4.32 0.62 1.97
N LEU A 63 -3.68 1.72 2.37
CA LEU A 63 -2.30 2.05 1.97
C LEU A 63 -1.43 2.33 3.20
N PHE A 64 -0.23 1.76 3.20
CA PHE A 64 0.68 1.83 4.33
C PHE A 64 2.10 2.25 3.91
N PRO A 65 2.84 3.01 4.73
CA PRO A 65 4.27 3.18 4.53
C PRO A 65 4.97 1.80 4.57
N ALA A 66 5.81 1.50 3.58
CA ALA A 66 6.43 0.18 3.43
C ALA A 66 7.30 -0.23 4.63
N SER A 67 7.92 0.74 5.32
CA SER A 67 8.78 0.51 6.47
C SER A 67 8.03 0.36 7.80
N PHE A 68 6.74 0.68 7.84
CA PHE A 68 5.96 0.56 9.08
C PHE A 68 5.75 -0.91 9.43
N LEU A 69 5.79 -1.21 10.72
CA LEU A 69 5.54 -2.56 11.23
C LEU A 69 4.07 -2.94 11.04
N ALA A 70 3.82 -4.04 10.32
CA ALA A 70 2.50 -4.65 10.17
C ALA A 70 2.19 -5.60 11.35
N ASP A 71 3.24 -6.18 11.95
CA ASP A 71 3.19 -7.01 13.15
C ASP A 71 4.39 -6.71 14.08
N ILE A 72 4.72 -7.62 15.00
CA ILE A 72 5.80 -7.42 15.98
C ILE A 72 7.19 -7.30 15.31
N LYS A 73 7.38 -7.85 14.11
CA LYS A 73 8.70 -8.08 13.51
C LYS A 73 8.83 -7.59 12.08
N SER A 74 7.74 -7.62 11.31
CA SER A 74 7.79 -7.45 9.86
C SER A 74 7.23 -6.11 9.42
N PRO A 75 8.01 -5.32 8.66
CA PRO A 75 7.48 -4.20 7.90
C PRO A 75 6.40 -4.64 6.90
N PHE A 76 5.51 -3.74 6.50
CA PHE A 76 4.44 -4.05 5.53
C PHE A 76 4.95 -4.68 4.23
N LEU A 77 6.10 -4.25 3.71
CA LEU A 77 6.68 -4.84 2.50
C LEU A 77 7.02 -6.33 2.68
N GLU A 78 7.56 -6.72 3.83
CA GLU A 78 7.88 -8.12 4.12
C GLU A 78 6.62 -8.92 4.47
N PHE A 79 5.73 -8.32 5.26
CA PHE A 79 4.47 -8.93 5.69
C PHE A 79 3.61 -9.32 4.49
N PHE A 80 3.48 -8.45 3.48
CA PHE A 80 2.75 -8.75 2.25
C PHE A 80 3.39 -9.85 1.38
N GLN A 81 4.64 -10.23 1.63
CA GLN A 81 5.28 -11.33 0.91
C GLN A 81 5.07 -12.69 1.58
N THR A 82 4.18 -12.76 2.58
CA THR A 82 3.85 -13.99 3.31
C THR A 82 2.34 -14.25 3.29
N THR A 83 1.92 -15.49 3.03
CA THR A 83 0.53 -15.93 3.14
C THR A 83 0.13 -16.08 4.61
N PHE A 84 -1.18 -16.22 4.87
CA PHE A 84 -1.70 -16.42 6.23
C PHE A 84 -1.13 -17.68 6.93
N ASP A 85 -0.83 -18.73 6.16
CA ASP A 85 -0.22 -19.98 6.63
C ASP A 85 1.32 -19.96 6.66
N GLY A 86 1.95 -18.81 6.37
CA GLY A 86 3.38 -18.59 6.55
C GLY A 86 4.26 -18.93 5.35
N HIS A 87 3.67 -19.14 4.17
CA HIS A 87 4.41 -19.39 2.93
C HIS A 87 4.77 -18.09 2.20
N ALA A 88 5.93 -18.06 1.56
CA ALA A 88 6.32 -16.92 0.75
C ALA A 88 5.39 -16.78 -0.49
N LYS A 89 4.99 -15.55 -0.79
CA LYS A 89 4.22 -15.20 -2.01
C LYS A 89 4.76 -13.93 -2.67
N GLY A 90 4.50 -13.82 -3.97
CA GLY A 90 4.78 -12.59 -4.72
C GLY A 90 3.74 -11.50 -4.47
N ILE A 91 4.12 -10.26 -4.76
CA ILE A 91 3.27 -9.06 -4.77
C ILE A 91 3.50 -8.26 -6.04
N VAL A 92 2.60 -7.35 -6.38
CA VAL A 92 2.71 -6.53 -7.59
C VAL A 92 3.45 -5.24 -7.29
N ARG A 93 4.57 -4.99 -7.97
CA ARG A 93 5.31 -3.73 -7.90
C ARG A 93 4.88 -2.78 -9.01
N LEU A 94 4.40 -1.60 -8.64
CA LEU A 94 4.06 -0.50 -9.53
C LEU A 94 5.16 0.56 -9.52
N ASP A 95 5.71 0.86 -10.70
CA ASP A 95 6.68 1.94 -10.92
C ASP A 95 5.95 3.24 -11.29
N LEU A 96 5.83 4.15 -10.33
CA LEU A 96 5.14 5.43 -10.50
C LEU A 96 5.93 6.42 -11.36
N THR A 97 7.22 6.19 -11.58
CA THR A 97 8.05 7.06 -12.43
C THR A 97 7.68 6.91 -13.91
N ARG A 98 7.14 5.74 -14.29
CA ARG A 98 6.74 5.41 -15.66
C ARG A 98 5.25 5.60 -15.92
N TRP A 99 4.44 5.76 -14.87
CA TRP A 99 3.00 5.97 -15.02
C TRP A 99 2.72 7.31 -15.70
N GLN A 100 1.89 7.32 -16.73
CA GLN A 100 1.36 8.53 -17.37
C GLN A 100 -0.18 8.44 -17.30
N PRO A 101 -0.86 9.49 -16.82
CA PRO A 101 -2.32 9.52 -16.74
C PRO A 101 -2.98 9.53 -18.12
#